data_AF-A0A8S3GTX4-F1
#
_entry.id   AF-A0A8S3GTX4-F1
#
_cell.length_a   1.000
_cell.length_b   1.000
_cell.length_c   1.000
_cell.angle_alpha   90.00
_cell.angle_beta   90.00
_cell.angle_gamma   90.00
#
_symmetry.space_group_name_H-M   'P 1'
#
loop_
_entity.id
_entity.type
_entity.pdbx_description
1 polymer ?
#
loop_
_entity_poly.entity_id
_entity_poly.type
_entity_poly.pdbx_seq_one_letter_code
_entity_poly.pdbx_strand_id
1 'polypeptide(L)' 'MISLIIPPRDQIPRIAKMLADEYGTASNIKSRVNRLSVLSAITSVQARLKLYNKVPNNGLVIYCGTIVTED' A
#
# COMPACT_ATOMS: atom_id res chain seq x y z
N MET A 1 7.66 4.35 4.70
CA MET A 1 6.73 3.40 5.36
C MET A 1 5.32 3.78 4.95
N ILE A 2 4.48 2.79 4.64
CA ILE A 2 3.08 2.90 4.25
C ILE A 2 2.27 2.11 5.28
N SER A 3 1.21 2.72 5.79
CA SER A 3 0.26 2.13 6.73
C SER A 3 -1.13 2.21 6.12
N LEU A 4 -1.71 1.07 5.77
CA LEU A 4 -3.05 0.97 5.20
C LEU A 4 -4.00 0.38 6.25
N ILE A 5 -5.02 1.13 6.63
CA ILE A 5 -6.05 0.72 7.59
C ILE A 5 -7.37 0.66 6.83
N ILE A 6 -7.98 -0.52 6.77
CA ILE A 6 -9.25 -0.75 6.07
C ILE A 6 -10.32 -1.07 7.12
N PRO A 7 -11.35 -0.23 7.26
CA PRO A 7 -12.43 -0.49 8.19
C PRO A 7 -13.25 -1.71 7.75
N PRO A 8 -13.90 -2.40 8.70
CA PRO A 8 -14.82 -3.48 8.35
C PRO A 8 -15.95 -2.94 7.47
N ARG A 9 -16.44 -3.78 6.54
CA ARG A 9 -17.47 -3.47 5.52
C ARG A 9 -17.01 -2.63 4.33
N ASP A 10 -15.74 -2.22 4.26
CA ASP A 10 -15.24 -1.58 3.05
C ASP A 10 -14.98 -2.60 1.92
N GLN A 11 -14.91 -2.11 0.68
CA GLN A 11 -14.71 -2.94 -0.50
C GLN A 11 -13.25 -2.94 -0.94
N ILE A 12 -12.68 -4.13 -1.10
CA ILE A 12 -11.30 -4.30 -1.59
C ILE A 12 -11.05 -3.59 -2.94
N PRO A 13 -11.96 -3.65 -3.95
CA PRO A 13 -11.77 -2.93 -5.21
C PRO A 13 -11.61 -1.41 -5.04
N ARG A 14 -12.30 -0.81 -4.07
CA ARG A 14 -12.18 0.63 -3.78
C ARG A 14 -10.77 0.98 -3.31
N ILE A 15 -10.24 0.20 -2.38
CA ILE A 15 -8.88 0.39 -1.85
C ILE A 15 -7.83 0.11 -2.92
N ALA A 16 -8.04 -0.91 -3.76
CA ALA A 16 -7.17 -1.20 -4.89
C ALA A 16 -7.10 -0.03 -5.88
N LYS A 17 -8.23 0.62 -6.17
CA LYS A 17 -8.28 1.83 -7.01
C LYS A 17 -7.53 2.99 -6.36
N MET A 18 -7.77 3.27 -5.08
CA MET A 18 -7.05 4.32 -4.34
C MET A 18 -5.54 4.11 -4.40
N LEU A 19 -5.06 2.88 -4.21
CA LEU A 19 -3.63 2.56 -4.31
C LEU A 19 -3.08 2.76 -5.74
N ALA A 20 -3.88 2.54 -6.78
CA ALA A 20 -3.48 2.77 -8.16
C ALA A 20 -3.35 4.28 -8.46
N ASP A 21 -4.27 5.09 -7.95
CA ASP A 21 -4.22 6.55 -8.07
C ASP A 21 -3.00 7.11 -7.30
N GLU A 22 -2.73 6.60 -6.09
CA GLU A 22 -1.55 6.96 -5.30
C GLU A 22 -0.23 6.52 -5.96
N TYR A 23 -0.22 5.39 -6.66
CA TYR A 23 0.95 4.96 -7.44
C TYR A 23 1.30 5.99 -8.53
N GLY A 24 0.29 6.50 -9.24
CA GLY A 24 0.44 7.55 -10.23
C GLY A 24 1.00 8.84 -9.62
N THR A 25 0.45 9.26 -8.48
CA THR A 25 0.91 10.46 -7.76
C THR A 25 2.34 10.31 -7.24
N ALA A 26 2.69 9.14 -6.70
CA ALA A 26 4.03 8.85 -6.19
C ALA A 26 5.13 8.89 -7.27
N SER A 27 4.78 8.73 -8.55
CA SER A 27 5.73 8.86 -9.66
C SER A 27 6.32 10.27 -9.79
N ASN A 28 5.61 11.29 -9.30
CA ASN A 28 6.03 12.70 -9.34
C ASN A 28 7.03 13.07 -8.22
N ILE A 29 7.37 12.14 -7.32
CA ILE A 29 8.35 12.39 -6.27
C ILE A 29 9.73 12.66 -6.90
N LYS A 30 10.33 13.81 -6.58
CA LYS A 30 11.61 14.27 -7.14
C LYS A 30 12.81 13.43 -6.66
N SER A 31 12.81 13.02 -5.39
CA SER A 31 13.89 12.17 -4.85
C SER A 31 13.77 10.76 -5.42
N ARG A 32 14.78 10.33 -6.19
CA ARG A 32 14.82 8.99 -6.80
C ARG A 32 14.69 7.88 -5.76
N VAL A 33 15.41 7.99 -4.64
CA VAL A 33 15.42 6.98 -3.57
C VAL A 33 14.03 6.87 -2.92
N ASN A 34 13.41 8.00 -2.61
CA ASN A 34 12.07 8.01 -2.00
C ASN A 34 11.02 7.52 -2.98
N ARG A 35 11.10 7.93 -4.25
CA ARG A 35 10.19 7.48 -5.30
C ARG A 35 10.23 5.96 -5.43
N LEU A 36 11.41 5.35 -5.57
CA LEU A 36 11.54 3.90 -5.67
C LEU A 36 11.01 3.19 -4.42
N SER A 37 11.33 3.71 -3.23
CA SER A 37 10.88 3.13 -1.96
C SER A 37 9.35 3.16 -1.82
N VAL A 38 8.70 4.26 -2.24
CA VAL A 38 7.24 4.40 -2.19
C VAL A 38 6.56 3.55 -3.25
N LEU A 39 7.03 3.58 -4.50
CA LEU A 39 6.45 2.78 -5.59
C LEU A 39 6.53 1.28 -5.27
N SER A 40 7.70 0.81 -4.79
CA SER A 40 7.88 -0.58 -4.38
C SER A 40 6.91 -0.97 -3.26
N ALA A 41 6.78 -0.14 -2.23
CA ALA A 41 5.86 -0.41 -1.12
C ALA A 41 4.39 -0.46 -1.58
N ILE A 42 3.95 0.43 -2.47
CA ILE A 42 2.58 0.41 -3.02
C ILE A 42 2.34 -0.89 -3.81
N THR A 43 3.28 -1.29 -4.68
CA THR A 43 3.17 -2.53 -5.45
C THR A 43 3.09 -3.76 -4.54
N SER A 44 3.88 -3.81 -3.46
CA SER A 44 3.82 -4.89 -2.47
C SER A 44 2.48 -4.95 -1.76
N VAL A 45 1.91 -3.80 -1.36
CA VAL A 45 0.57 -3.75 -0.73
C VAL A 45 -0.51 -4.20 -1.70
N GLN A 46 -0.46 -3.76 -2.97
CA GLN A 46 -1.42 -4.20 -4.00
C GLN A 46 -1.37 -5.72 -4.23
N ALA A 47 -0.17 -6.31 -4.28
CA ALA A 47 -0.02 -7.76 -4.39
C ALA A 47 -0.59 -8.49 -3.17
N ARG A 48 -0.35 -7.97 -1.96
CA ARG A 48 -0.90 -8.53 -0.71
C ARG A 48 -2.41 -8.40 -0.64
N LEU A 49 -2.97 -7.29 -1.11
CA LEU A 49 -4.41 -7.03 -1.12
C LEU A 49 -5.16 -8.00 -2.04
N LYS A 50 -4.57 -8.44 -3.16
CA LYS A 50 -5.15 -9.43 -4.07
C LYS A 50 -5.38 -10.82 -3.44
N LEU A 51 -4.69 -11.14 -2.35
CA LEU A 51 -4.89 -12.40 -1.63
C LEU A 51 -6.22 -12.43 -0.86
N TYR A 52 -6.81 -11.25 -0.62
CA TYR A 52 -8.07 -11.12 0.10
C TYR A 52 -9.21 -10.83 -0.89
N ASN A 53 -10.24 -11.67 -0.89
CA ASN A 53 -11.45 -11.45 -1.71
C ASN A 53 -12.48 -10.54 -1.01
N LYS A 54 -12.44 -10.47 0.33
CA LYS A 54 -13.29 -9.61 1.16
C LYS A 54 -12.50 -9.09 2.36
N VAL A 55 -12.90 -7.92 2.87
CA VAL A 55 -12.35 -7.40 4.14
C VAL A 55 -12.87 -8.27 5.29
N PRO A 56 -12.00 -8.74 6.21
CA PRO A 56 -12.41 -9.49 7.39
C PRO A 56 -13.38 -8.69 8.29
N ASN A 57 -14.15 -9.38 9.14
CA ASN A 57 -15.15 -8.75 10.03
C ASN A 57 -14.57 -7.69 10.99
N ASN A 58 -13.28 -7.77 11.31
CA ASN A 58 -12.60 -6.83 12.21
C ASN A 58 -11.81 -5.75 11.45
N GLY A 59 -11.92 -5.70 10.11
CA GLY A 59 -11.09 -4.85 9.26
C GLY A 59 -9.76 -5.52 8.85
N LEU A 60 -8.95 -4.79 8.11
CA LEU A 60 -7.62 -5.24 7.67
C LEU A 60 -6.60 -4.11 7.85
N VAL A 61 -5.44 -4.44 8.40
CA VAL A 61 -4.32 -3.49 8.52
C VAL A 61 -3.11 -4.08 7.81
N ILE A 62 -2.48 -3.29 6.95
CA ILE A 62 -1.26 -3.67 6.23
C ILE A 62 -0.20 -2.61 6.46
N TYR A 63 0.95 -3.01 6.98
CA TYR A 63 2.15 -2.20 7.07
C TYR A 63 3.15 -2.65 6.02
N CYS A 64 3.71 -1.70 5.27
CA CYS A 64 4.73 -1.97 4.27
C CYS A 64 5.80 -0.88 4.29
N GLY A 65 7.06 -1.25 4.26
CA GLY A 65 8.15 -0.31 4.23
C GLY A 65 9.47 -1.05 4.24
N THR A 66 10.49 -0.38 3.71
CA THR A 66 11.88 -0.83 3.89
C THR A 66 12.41 -0.15 5.12
N ILE A 67 12.96 -0.92 6.05
CA ILE A 67 13.72 -0.43 7.20
C ILE A 67 15.15 -0.84 6.90
N VAL A 68 16.03 0.14 6.74
CA VAL A 68 17.48 -0.13 6.64
C VAL A 68 17.97 -0.12 8.09
N THR A 69 18.27 -1.29 8.63
CA THR A 69 19.00 -1.40 9.89
C THR A 69 20.46 -1.18 9.54
N GLU A 70 21.07 -0.10 10.05
CA GLU A 70 22.53 0.05 10.04
C GLU A 70 23.09 -0.87 11.12
N ASP A 71 23.76 -1.95 10.72
CA ASP A 71 24.76 -2.64 11.56
C ASP A 71 26.11 -1.91 11.44
#